data_AF-A0A559KE81-F1
#
_entry.id   AF-A0A559KE81-F1
#
_cell.length_a   1.000
_cell.length_b   1.000
_cell.length_c   1.000
_cell.angle_alpha   90.00
_cell.angle_beta   90.00
_cell.angle_gamma   90.00
#
_symmetry.space_group_name_H-M   'P 1'
#
loop_
_entity.id
_entity.type
_entity.pdbx_description
1 polymer ?
#
loop_
_entity_poly.entity_id
_entity_poly.type
_entity_poly.pdbx_seq_one_letter_code
_entity_poly.pdbx_strand_id
1 'polypeptide(L)' 'MQDQAIDHHLKEALKHLEQAVNQSIHTVLENDNARKDIGKKWEQFLGEFYGLVKEKGKKSRINLLSWISFAKIR' A
#
# COMPACT_ATOMS: atom_id res chain seq x y z
N MET A 1 -16.99 2.58 17.90
CA MET A 1 -15.67 2.99 18.44
C MET A 1 -14.51 2.29 17.76
N GLN A 2 -14.60 1.01 17.39
CA GLN A 2 -13.48 0.28 16.75
C GLN A 2 -13.33 0.59 15.24
N ASP A 3 -14.43 0.81 14.50
CA ASP A 3 -14.38 1.20 13.08
C ASP A 3 -13.71 2.56 12.84
N GLN A 4 -13.86 3.49 13.80
CA GLN A 4 -13.18 4.79 13.76
C GLN A 4 -11.65 4.64 13.79
N ALA A 5 -11.12 3.56 14.40
CA ALA A 5 -9.69 3.28 14.39
C ALA A 5 -9.23 2.75 13.03
N ILE A 6 -10.02 1.91 12.35
CA ILE A 6 -9.70 1.39 11.01
C ILE A 6 -9.65 2.56 10.01
N ASP A 7 -10.69 3.39 9.97
CA ASP A 7 -10.74 4.55 9.08
C ASP A 7 -9.60 5.54 9.34
N HIS A 8 -9.25 5.76 10.60
CA HIS A 8 -8.13 6.62 10.98
C HIS A 8 -6.80 6.07 10.43
N HIS A 9 -6.51 4.78 10.65
CA HIS A 9 -5.28 4.16 10.16
C HIS A 9 -5.20 4.11 8.64
N LEU A 10 -6.32 3.84 7.95
CA LEU A 10 -6.35 3.87 6.49
C LEU A 10 -6.10 5.28 5.93
N LYS A 11 -6.63 6.32 6.59
CA LYS A 11 -6.36 7.72 6.21
C LYS A 11 -4.90 8.10 6.43
N GLU A 12 -4.30 7.74 7.56
CA GLU A 12 -2.89 8.02 7.83
C GLU A 12 -1.97 7.26 6.86
N ALA A 13 -2.29 5.99 6.56
CA ALA A 13 -1.56 5.22 5.55
C ALA A 13 -1.62 5.88 4.16
N LEU A 14 -2.79 6.40 3.76
CA LEU A 14 -2.94 7.12 2.49
C LEU A 14 -2.13 8.43 2.45
N LYS A 15 -2.06 9.19 3.55
CA LYS A 15 -1.22 10.40 3.62
C LYS A 15 0.26 10.07 3.39
N HIS A 16 0.76 9.02 4.03
CA HIS A 16 2.14 8.59 3.85
C HIS A 16 2.40 8.04 2.44
N LEU A 17 1.44 7.31 1.86
CA LEU A 17 1.52 6.84 0.49
C LEU A 17 1.58 7.99 -0.51
N GLU A 18 0.76 9.02 -0.35
CA GLU A 18 0.78 10.22 -1.19
C GLU A 18 2.17 10.89 -1.17
N GLN A 19 2.75 11.07 0.02
CA GLN A 19 4.10 11.61 0.17
C GLN A 19 5.15 10.75 -0.53
N ALA A 20 5.09 9.43 -0.33
CA ALA A 20 6.03 8.50 -0.95
C ALA A 20 5.92 8.49 -2.49
N VAL A 21 4.70 8.57 -3.04
CA VAL A 21 4.47 8.67 -4.49
C VAL A 21 5.07 9.94 -5.04
N ASN A 22 4.78 11.10 -4.44
CA ASN A 22 5.29 12.39 -4.89
C ASN A 22 6.82 12.43 -4.87
N GLN A 23 7.44 11.95 -3.78
CA GLN A 23 8.90 11.88 -3.66
C GLN A 23 9.52 10.90 -4.67
N SER A 24 8.87 9.76 -4.91
CA SER A 24 9.32 8.77 -5.90
C SER A 24 9.35 9.37 -7.30
N ILE A 25 8.27 10.05 -7.71
CA ILE A 25 8.16 10.68 -9.02
C ILE A 25 9.23 11.78 -9.15
N HIS A 26 9.32 12.67 -8.16
CA HIS A 26 10.29 13.76 -8.18
C HIS A 26 11.73 13.25 -8.30
N THR A 27 12.07 12.20 -7.54
CA THR A 27 13.41 11.57 -7.60
C THR A 27 13.73 11.04 -8.99
N VAL A 28 12.76 10.42 -9.68
CA VAL A 28 12.97 9.88 -11.04
C VAL A 28 13.04 10.99 -12.08
N LEU A 29 12.27 12.08 -11.91
CA LEU A 29 12.34 13.24 -12.78
C LEU A 29 13.71 13.94 -12.69
N GLU A 30 14.30 14.02 -11.51
CA GLU A 30 15.63 14.59 -11.29
C GLU A 30 16.76 13.65 -11.73
N ASN A 31 16.55 12.33 -11.59
CA ASN A 31 17.54 11.31 -11.90
C ASN A 31 16.87 10.02 -12.41
N ASP A 32 16.81 9.86 -13.74
CA ASP A 32 16.17 8.69 -14.34
C ASP A 32 16.84 7.35 -13.97
N ASN A 33 18.13 7.37 -13.63
CA ASN A 33 18.85 6.17 -13.18
C ASN A 33 18.32 5.64 -11.84
N ALA A 34 17.64 6.47 -11.04
CA ALA A 34 17.03 6.06 -9.78
C ALA A 34 15.78 5.20 -9.97
N ARG A 35 15.20 5.15 -11.18
CA ARG A 35 13.93 4.44 -11.48
C ARG A 35 13.94 2.98 -11.02
N LYS A 36 15.03 2.26 -11.28
CA LYS A 36 15.16 0.84 -10.90
C LYS A 36 15.13 0.64 -9.39
N ASP A 37 15.81 1.49 -8.64
CA ASP A 37 15.90 1.37 -7.18
C ASP A 37 14.62 1.86 -6.48
N ILE A 38 13.97 2.89 -7.02
CA ILE A 38 12.62 3.28 -6.60
C ILE A 38 11.62 2.14 -6.85
N GLY A 39 11.68 1.50 -8.03
CA GLY A 39 10.85 0.33 -8.34
C GLY A 39 10.98 -0.78 -7.30
N LYS A 40 12.21 -1.16 -6.94
CA LYS A 40 12.46 -2.18 -5.90
C LYS A 40 11.87 -1.84 -4.53
N LYS A 41 11.89 -0.56 -4.13
CA LYS A 41 11.28 -0.11 -2.86
C LYS A 41 9.76 -0.32 -2.89
N TRP A 42 9.12 0.00 -4.01
CA TRP A 42 7.69 -0.23 -4.19
C TRP A 42 7.34 -1.73 -4.24
N GLU A 43 8.16 -2.54 -4.93
CA GLU A 43 8.01 -4.00 -4.94
C GLU A 43 8.07 -4.59 -3.53
N GLN A 44 9.05 -4.19 -2.74
CA GLN A 44 9.19 -4.63 -1.36
C GLN A 44 7.96 -4.23 -0.52
N PHE A 45 7.56 -2.96 -0.56
CA PHE A 45 6.40 -2.46 0.18
C PHE A 45 5.11 -3.21 -0.16
N LEU A 46 4.82 -3.39 -1.46
CA LEU A 46 3.63 -4.11 -1.90
C LEU A 46 3.70 -5.58 -1.48
N GLY A 47 4.87 -6.21 -1.59
CA GLY A 47 5.10 -7.58 -1.13
C GLY A 47 4.81 -7.76 0.36
N GLU A 48 5.31 -6.85 1.20
CA GLU A 48 5.05 -6.84 2.64
C GLU A 48 3.56 -6.65 2.95
N PHE A 49 2.91 -5.68 2.28
CA PHE A 49 1.48 -5.41 2.45
C PHE A 49 0.61 -6.62 2.09
N TYR A 50 0.78 -7.19 0.89
CA TYR A 50 0.03 -8.38 0.46
C TYR A 50 0.35 -9.59 1.34
N GLY A 51 1.61 -9.73 1.77
CA GLY A 51 2.04 -10.76 2.72
C GLY A 51 1.29 -10.67 4.04
N LEU A 52 1.19 -9.48 4.62
CA LEU A 52 0.48 -9.23 5.87
C LEU A 52 -1.01 -9.58 5.76
N VAL A 53 -1.69 -9.11 4.70
CA VAL A 53 -3.11 -9.40 4.47
C VAL A 53 -3.34 -10.91 4.36
N LYS A 54 -2.49 -11.61 3.59
CA LYS A 54 -2.58 -13.06 3.41
C LYS A 54 -2.30 -13.84 4.69
N GLU A 55 -1.28 -13.45 5.45
CA GLU A 55 -0.93 -14.11 6.71
C GLU A 55 -2.04 -13.95 7.75
N LYS A 56 -2.55 -12.74 7.93
CA LYS A 56 -3.68 -12.48 8.82
C LYS A 56 -4.91 -13.26 8.39
N GLY A 57 -5.20 -13.30 7.08
CA GLY A 57 -6.34 -14.05 6.57
C GLY A 57 -6.23 -15.56 6.76
N LYS A 58 -5.03 -16.14 6.64
CA LYS A 58 -4.79 -17.56 6.98
C LYS A 58 -5.05 -17.83 8.46
N LYS A 59 -4.57 -16.96 9.36
CA LYS A 59 -4.69 -17.12 10.81
C LYS A 59 -6.13 -16.95 11.31
N SER A 60 -6.88 -16.01 10.72
CA SER A 60 -8.26 -15.70 11.13
C SER A 60 -9.34 -16.42 10.32
N ARG A 61 -8.97 -17.09 9.22
CA ARG A 61 -9.90 -17.61 8.20
C ARG A 61 -10.78 -16.53 7.55
N ILE A 62 -10.34 -15.26 7.59
CA ILE A 62 -11.03 -14.12 6.97
C ILE A 62 -10.27 -13.67 5.72
N ASN A 63 -10.95 -13.58 4.58
CA ASN A 63 -10.36 -13.04 3.36
C ASN A 63 -10.76 -11.56 3.17
N LEU A 64 -9.98 -10.61 3.70
CA LEU A 64 -10.24 -9.18 3.58
C LEU A 64 -10.41 -8.74 2.11
N LEU A 65 -9.61 -9.29 1.19
CA LEU A 65 -9.67 -8.94 -0.23
C LEU A 65 -10.99 -9.35 -0.88
N SER A 66 -11.71 -10.33 -0.31
CA SER A 66 -13.02 -10.74 -0.83
C SER A 66 -14.12 -9.71 -0.62
N TRP A 67 -13.92 -8.75 0.30
CA TRP A 67 -14.85 -7.66 0.57
C TRP A 67 -14.62 -6.45 -0.34
N ILE A 68 -13.49 -6.44 -1.05
CA ILE A 68 -13.11 -5.35 -1.95
C ILE A 68 -13.62 -5.67 -3.34
N SER A 69 -14.48 -4.80 -3.86
CA SER A 69 -14.87 -4.86 -5.27
C SER A 69 -13.80 -4.17 -6.12
N PHE A 70 -12.82 -4.94 -6.57
CA PHE A 70 -11.74 -4.41 -7.43
C PHE A 70 -12.26 -3.78 -8.73
N ALA A 71 -13.39 -4.26 -9.25
CA ALA A 71 -14.06 -3.64 -10.41
C ALA A 71 -14.56 -2.20 -10.16
N LYS A 72 -14.69 -1.79 -8.89
CA LYS A 72 -15.11 -0.44 -8.48
C LYS A 72 -13.93 0.48 -8.14
N ILE A 73 -12.71 -0.05 -8.09
CA ILE A 73 -11.50 0.76 -7.92
C ILE A 73 -11.13 1.29 -9.32
N ARG A 74 -11.22 2.61 -9.50
CA ARG A 74 -10.85 3.32 -10.73
C ARG A 74 -9.47 3.92 -10.62
#